data_AF-A0A0T5PAM6-F1
#
_entry.id   AF-A0A0T5PAM6-F1
#
_cell.length_a   1.000
_cell.length_b   1.000
_cell.length_c   1.000
_cell.angle_alpha   90.00
_cell.angle_beta   90.00
_cell.angle_gamma   90.00
#
_symmetry.space_group_name_H-M   'P 1'
#
loop_
_entity.id
_entity.type
_entity.pdbx_description
1 polymer ?
#
loop_
_entity_poly.entity_id
_entity_poly.type
_entity_poly.pdbx_seq_one_letter_code
_entity_poly.pdbx_strand_id
1 'polypeptide(L)'
;MLLTALLALCGCAQTMTTSSVTVDAAYLTEETEAALVAAVYAKAEALSGTCKLVNAERRYHSCSVGEASGNPSLEMKVGYGQNGEYGVSLTTVLVHWFPPPKEDVISGAFLSERQKRLEVWMLSLVPEEATVNAVRHYIGYDHSEEF
;
A
#
# COMPACT_ATOMS: atom_id res chain seq x y z
N MET A 1 -27.82 -42.72 1.74
CA MET A 1 -26.55 -42.36 1.08
C MET A 1 -26.11 -41.01 1.62
N LEU A 2 -25.27 -41.02 2.66
CA LEU A 2 -24.55 -39.83 3.12
C LEU A 2 -23.41 -39.59 2.12
N LEU A 3 -23.64 -38.72 1.13
CA LEU A 3 -22.54 -38.17 0.34
C LEU A 3 -22.05 -36.90 1.05
N THR A 4 -21.02 -37.10 1.88
CA THR A 4 -19.90 -36.17 2.09
C THR A 4 -20.16 -34.71 1.76
N ALA A 5 -20.71 -33.99 2.74
CA ALA A 5 -20.43 -32.57 2.93
C ALA A 5 -18.95 -32.43 3.33
N LEU A 6 -18.06 -32.59 2.35
CA LEU A 6 -16.63 -32.39 2.52
C LEU A 6 -16.27 -30.99 2.02
N LEU A 7 -16.12 -30.08 2.98
CA LEU A 7 -15.08 -29.06 2.96
C LEU A 7 -15.02 -28.14 1.71
N ALA A 8 -16.06 -27.35 1.49
CA ALA A 8 -15.91 -26.06 0.82
C ALA A 8 -15.55 -24.97 1.86
N LEU A 9 -14.56 -25.23 2.72
CA LEU A 9 -13.79 -24.17 3.36
C LEU A 9 -12.77 -23.67 2.33
N CYS A 10 -13.26 -23.11 1.21
CA CYS A 10 -12.41 -22.32 0.34
C CYS A 10 -12.11 -21.03 1.09
N GLY A 11 -11.07 -21.06 1.92
CA GLY A 11 -10.51 -19.84 2.48
C GLY A 11 -10.00 -19.01 1.32
N CYS A 12 -10.63 -17.86 1.06
CA CYS A 12 -10.07 -16.86 0.16
C CYS A 12 -8.70 -16.47 0.73
N ALA A 13 -7.63 -16.96 0.14
CA ALA A 13 -6.28 -16.55 0.52
C ALA A 13 -6.07 -15.10 0.10
N GLN A 14 -5.25 -14.37 0.85
CA GLN A 14 -4.93 -12.99 0.53
C GLN A 14 -3.42 -12.82 0.59
N THR A 15 -2.86 -12.16 -0.42
CA THR A 15 -1.51 -11.62 -0.35
C THR A 15 -1.60 -10.12 -0.20
N MET A 16 -0.83 -9.59 0.74
CA MET A 16 -0.76 -8.16 0.97
C MET A 16 0.67 -7.68 0.76
N THR A 17 0.81 -6.59 0.01
CA THR A 17 2.10 -5.93 -0.21
C THR A 17 1.96 -4.48 0.18
N THR A 18 2.86 -4.00 1.02
CA THR A 18 2.90 -2.60 1.42
C THR A 18 4.25 -2.02 1.06
N SER A 19 4.25 -1.03 0.18
CA SER A 19 5.43 -0.23 -0.15
C SER A 19 5.32 1.08 0.60
N SER A 20 6.39 1.55 1.22
CA SER A 20 6.37 2.78 2.01
C SER A 20 7.65 3.58 1.86
N VAL A 21 7.51 4.90 1.89
CA VAL A 21 8.58 5.88 2.00
C VAL A 21 8.40 6.64 3.30
N THR A 22 9.42 6.63 4.13
CA THR A 22 9.49 7.36 5.40
C THR A 22 10.25 8.66 5.19
N VAL A 23 9.65 9.77 5.63
CA VAL A 23 10.17 11.11 5.40
C VAL A 23 10.96 11.57 6.63
N ASP A 24 12.12 12.17 6.40
CA ASP A 24 12.93 12.76 7.47
C ASP A 24 12.15 13.90 8.15
N ALA A 25 12.11 13.88 9.48
CA ALA A 25 11.46 14.90 10.29
C ALA A 25 12.00 16.31 10.02
N ALA A 26 13.28 16.45 9.66
CA ALA A 26 13.88 17.73 9.30
C ALA A 26 13.29 18.34 8.02
N TYR A 27 12.72 17.50 7.14
CA TYR A 27 12.03 17.92 5.92
C TYR A 27 10.54 18.21 6.13
N LEU A 28 9.97 17.83 7.28
CA LEU A 28 8.53 17.96 7.57
C LEU A 28 8.17 19.33 8.14
N THR A 29 7.88 20.25 7.23
CA THR A 29 7.17 21.50 7.52
C THR A 29 5.67 21.36 7.26
N GLU A 30 4.86 22.30 7.76
CA GLU A 30 3.42 22.36 7.42
C GLU A 30 3.17 22.42 5.91
N GLU A 31 4.02 23.15 5.17
CA GLU A 31 3.92 23.28 3.71
C GLU A 31 4.20 21.96 3.00
N THR A 32 5.30 21.30 3.33
CA THR A 32 5.68 20.02 2.72
C THR A 32 4.70 18.90 3.08
N GLU A 33 4.19 18.88 4.32
CA GLU A 33 3.14 17.94 4.71
C GLU A 33 1.87 18.15 3.89
N ALA A 34 1.41 19.40 3.77
CA ALA A 34 0.24 19.73 2.97
C ALA A 34 0.43 19.37 1.48
N ALA A 35 1.63 19.60 0.94
CA ALA A 35 1.98 19.24 -0.43
C ALA A 35 1.93 17.72 -0.66
N LEU A 36 2.47 16.92 0.26
CA LEU A 36 2.41 15.45 0.18
C LEU A 36 0.96 14.94 0.25
N VAL A 37 0.15 15.48 1.16
CA VAL A 37 -1.28 15.13 1.26
C VAL A 37 -2.01 15.48 -0.02
N ALA A 38 -1.80 16.70 -0.56
CA ALA A 38 -2.42 17.15 -1.79
C ALA A 38 -2.01 16.27 -2.99
N ALA A 39 -0.74 15.89 -3.10
CA ALA A 39 -0.24 15.03 -4.15
C ALA A 39 -0.91 13.64 -4.11
N VAL A 40 -1.04 13.05 -2.92
CA VAL A 40 -1.71 11.76 -2.74
C VAL A 40 -3.20 11.84 -3.07
N TYR A 41 -3.87 12.91 -2.67
CA TYR A 41 -5.28 13.14 -3.00
C TYR A 41 -5.50 13.31 -4.50
N ALA A 42 -4.69 14.15 -5.16
CA ALA A 42 -4.76 14.38 -6.60
C ALA A 42 -4.49 13.09 -7.39
N LYS A 43 -3.51 12.28 -6.93
CA LYS A 43 -3.24 10.98 -7.54
C LYS A 43 -4.41 10.01 -7.39
N ALA A 44 -5.04 9.99 -6.21
CA ALA A 44 -6.20 9.14 -5.97
C ALA A 44 -7.37 9.55 -6.86
N GLU A 45 -7.67 10.85 -6.94
CA GLU A 45 -8.74 11.39 -7.79
C GLU A 45 -8.51 11.07 -9.27
N ALA A 46 -7.28 11.23 -9.77
CA ALA A 46 -6.91 10.85 -11.14
C ALA A 46 -7.10 9.36 -11.45
N LEU A 47 -7.18 8.53 -10.40
CA LEU A 47 -7.44 7.09 -10.46
C LEU A 47 -8.88 6.73 -10.05
N SER A 48 -9.77 7.72 -10.04
CA SER A 48 -11.18 7.59 -9.61
C SER A 48 -11.33 7.03 -8.19
N GLY A 49 -10.35 7.33 -7.34
CA GLY A 49 -10.34 6.96 -5.93
C GLY A 49 -11.07 7.95 -5.04
N THR A 50 -11.18 7.59 -3.77
CA THR A 50 -11.73 8.46 -2.72
C THR A 50 -10.79 8.50 -1.53
N CYS A 51 -10.67 9.68 -0.93
CA CYS A 51 -9.78 9.93 0.21
C CYS A 51 -10.54 10.40 1.43
N LYS A 52 -10.03 10.08 2.61
CA LYS A 52 -10.53 10.55 3.89
C LYS A 52 -9.42 10.73 4.91
N LEU A 53 -9.61 11.68 5.82
CA LEU A 53 -8.85 11.75 7.07
C LEU A 53 -9.38 10.65 8.00
N VAL A 54 -8.51 9.70 8.33
CA VAL A 54 -8.86 8.55 9.19
C VAL A 54 -8.56 8.84 10.65
N ASN A 55 -7.52 9.62 10.93
CA ASN A 55 -7.16 10.02 12.29
C ASN A 55 -6.58 11.44 12.28
N ALA A 56 -7.24 12.36 12.99
CA ALA A 56 -6.85 13.77 13.03
C ALA A 56 -5.56 14.02 13.83
N GLU A 57 -5.38 13.34 14.96
CA GLU A 57 -4.18 13.51 15.82
C GLU A 57 -2.90 13.12 15.06
N ARG A 58 -2.96 12.01 14.32
CA ARG A 58 -1.85 11.52 13.50
C ARG A 58 -1.83 12.12 12.11
N ARG A 59 -2.74 13.05 11.79
CA ARG A 59 -2.89 13.65 10.44
C ARG A 59 -2.83 12.55 9.36
N TYR A 60 -3.54 11.44 9.61
CA TYR A 60 -3.39 10.20 8.86
C TYR A 60 -4.55 10.03 7.89
N HIS A 61 -4.22 10.07 6.61
CA HIS A 61 -5.16 10.00 5.50
C HIS A 61 -5.08 8.63 4.81
N SER A 62 -6.22 8.14 4.34
CA SER A 62 -6.31 6.95 3.50
C SER A 62 -7.11 7.27 2.24
N CYS A 63 -6.59 6.80 1.12
CA CYS A 63 -7.16 6.92 -0.21
C CYS A 63 -7.31 5.55 -0.83
N SER A 64 -8.55 5.07 -0.99
CA SER A 64 -8.82 3.86 -1.76
C SER A 64 -8.86 4.18 -3.25
N VAL A 65 -8.08 3.46 -4.05
CA VAL A 65 -8.08 3.58 -5.51
C VAL A 65 -8.52 2.25 -6.13
N GLY A 66 -9.58 2.29 -6.94
CA GLY A 66 -10.22 1.08 -7.44
C GLY A 66 -9.69 0.60 -8.79
N GLU A 67 -9.74 -0.71 -8.99
CA GLU A 67 -10.10 -1.30 -10.28
C GLU A 67 -11.59 -1.65 -10.26
N ALA A 68 -12.27 -1.60 -11.41
CA ALA A 68 -13.69 -1.93 -11.51
C ALA A 68 -14.03 -3.35 -11.01
N SER A 69 -13.03 -4.25 -11.02
CA SER A 69 -13.11 -5.62 -10.51
C SER A 69 -13.00 -5.73 -8.98
N GLY A 70 -12.51 -4.70 -8.28
CA GLY A 70 -12.26 -4.72 -6.84
C GLY A 70 -11.11 -5.63 -6.37
N ASN A 71 -10.41 -6.30 -7.30
CA ASN A 71 -9.29 -7.19 -7.02
C ASN A 71 -8.19 -7.01 -8.09
N PRO A 72 -6.98 -6.55 -7.73
CA PRO A 72 -6.55 -6.21 -6.38
C PRO A 72 -7.23 -4.94 -5.85
N SER A 73 -7.37 -4.84 -4.53
CA SER A 73 -7.68 -3.58 -3.88
C SER A 73 -6.38 -2.81 -3.60
N LEU A 74 -6.42 -1.50 -3.80
CA LEU A 74 -5.27 -0.61 -3.65
C LEU A 74 -5.63 0.54 -2.71
N GLU A 75 -4.76 0.79 -1.74
CA GLU A 75 -4.92 1.84 -0.75
C GLU A 75 -3.63 2.64 -0.62
N MET A 76 -3.70 3.94 -0.85
CA MET A 76 -2.60 4.87 -0.57
C MET A 76 -2.85 5.56 0.77
N LYS A 77 -1.81 5.73 1.57
CA LYS A 77 -1.87 6.40 2.88
C LYS A 77 -0.78 7.45 2.98
N VAL A 78 -1.06 8.51 3.73
CA VAL A 78 -0.09 9.56 4.05
C VAL A 78 -0.36 10.11 5.44
N GLY A 79 0.68 10.35 6.22
CA GLY A 79 0.59 10.87 7.57
C GLY A 79 1.46 10.10 8.58
N TYR A 80 1.23 10.35 9.87
CA TYR A 80 1.97 9.67 10.93
C TYR A 80 1.44 8.25 11.17
N GLY A 81 2.33 7.27 11.02
CA GLY A 81 2.09 5.86 11.33
C GLY A 81 1.87 5.62 12.83
N GLN A 82 1.64 4.37 13.22
CA GLN A 82 1.52 4.01 14.64
C GLN A 82 2.85 4.06 15.38
N ASN A 83 3.96 3.89 14.64
CA ASN A 83 5.32 4.05 15.14
C ASN A 83 5.75 5.52 15.31
N GLY A 84 4.90 6.48 14.93
CA GLY A 84 5.18 7.91 15.02
C GLY A 84 6.01 8.47 13.86
N GLU A 85 6.32 7.65 12.85
CA GLU A 85 7.03 8.10 11.65
C GLU A 85 6.04 8.65 10.61
N TYR A 86 6.40 9.73 9.92
CA TYR A 86 5.62 10.24 8.82
C TYR A 86 6.04 9.56 7.52
N GLY A 87 5.07 9.17 6.71
CA GLY A 87 5.38 8.57 5.43
C GLY A 87 4.22 8.56 4.47
N VAL A 88 4.52 8.10 3.26
CA VAL A 88 3.54 7.71 2.25
C VAL A 88 3.65 6.21 2.08
N SER A 89 2.51 5.52 1.99
CA SER A 89 2.51 4.09 1.68
C SER A 89 1.45 3.71 0.67
N LEU A 90 1.73 2.66 -0.09
CA LEU A 90 0.84 1.99 -1.01
C LEU A 90 0.66 0.55 -0.53
N THR A 91 -0.57 0.18 -0.19
CA THR A 91 -0.94 -1.19 0.15
C THR A 91 -1.78 -1.78 -0.95
N THR A 92 -1.41 -2.97 -1.40
CA THR A 92 -2.18 -3.79 -2.33
C THR A 92 -2.65 -5.04 -1.59
N VAL A 93 -3.93 -5.37 -1.72
CA VAL A 93 -4.46 -6.67 -1.28
C VAL A 93 -5.02 -7.39 -2.50
N LEU A 94 -4.44 -8.55 -2.78
CA LEU A 94 -4.89 -9.43 -3.86
C LEU A 94 -5.51 -10.68 -3.23
N VAL A 95 -6.75 -10.95 -3.62
CA VAL A 95 -7.52 -12.12 -3.17
C VAL A 95 -7.34 -13.24 -4.18
N HIS A 96 -7.06 -14.44 -3.68
CA HIS A 96 -6.79 -15.63 -4.47
C HIS A 96 -7.69 -16.78 -4.01
N TRP A 97 -7.94 -17.71 -4.94
CA TRP A 97 -8.60 -18.96 -4.60
C TRP A 97 -7.68 -19.93 -3.83
N PHE A 98 -6.39 -19.93 -4.15
CA PHE A 98 -5.36 -20.70 -3.46
C PHE A 98 -4.20 -19.78 -3.05
N PRO A 99 -3.54 -20.00 -1.90
CA PRO A 99 -2.38 -19.21 -1.52
C PRO A 99 -1.26 -19.43 -2.55
N PRO A 100 -0.65 -18.36 -3.08
CA PRO A 100 0.44 -18.50 -4.03
C PRO A 100 1.72 -19.03 -3.34
N PRO A 101 2.62 -19.68 -4.10
CA PRO A 101 3.95 -20.07 -3.62
C PRO A 101 4.73 -18.88 -3.06
N LYS A 102 5.59 -19.12 -2.07
CA LYS A 102 6.39 -18.07 -1.43
C LYS A 102 7.35 -17.40 -2.43
N GLU A 103 7.90 -18.17 -3.36
CA GLU A 103 8.84 -17.73 -4.39
C GLU A 103 8.18 -16.76 -5.37
N ASP A 104 6.93 -17.02 -5.76
CA ASP A 104 6.17 -16.16 -6.68
C ASP A 104 5.81 -14.82 -6.01
N VAL A 105 5.57 -14.84 -4.70
CA VAL A 105 5.30 -13.62 -3.93
C VAL A 105 6.58 -12.78 -3.77
N ILE A 106 7.67 -13.40 -3.34
CA ILE A 106 8.97 -12.72 -3.17
C ILE A 106 9.47 -12.16 -4.49
N SER A 107 9.35 -12.90 -5.59
CA SER A 107 9.75 -12.41 -6.93
C SER A 107 8.88 -11.25 -7.46
N GLY A 108 7.81 -10.88 -6.75
CA GLY A 108 6.91 -9.81 -7.16
C GLY A 108 6.06 -10.16 -8.38
N ALA A 109 5.91 -11.45 -8.71
CA ALA A 109 5.14 -11.91 -9.87
C ALA A 109 3.67 -11.45 -9.83
N PHE A 110 3.15 -11.14 -8.63
CA PHE A 110 1.78 -10.65 -8.41
C PHE A 110 1.65 -9.13 -8.35
N LEU A 111 2.75 -8.37 -8.47
CA LEU A 111 2.69 -6.92 -8.55
C LEU A 111 2.17 -6.51 -9.93
N SER A 112 0.99 -5.90 -9.97
CA SER A 112 0.44 -5.39 -11.23
C SER A 112 1.30 -4.24 -11.76
N GLU A 113 1.30 -4.04 -13.07
CA GLU A 113 1.97 -2.89 -13.69
C GLU A 113 1.45 -1.56 -13.15
N ARG A 114 0.18 -1.51 -12.73
CA ARG A 114 -0.39 -0.36 -12.05
C ARG A 114 0.26 -0.13 -10.69
N GLN A 115 0.42 -1.18 -9.87
CA GLN A 115 1.11 -1.07 -8.58
C GLN A 115 2.54 -0.59 -8.77
N LYS A 116 3.32 -1.20 -9.68
CA LYS A 116 4.72 -0.80 -9.92
C LYS A 116 4.84 0.68 -10.30
N ARG A 117 3.95 1.17 -11.17
CA ARG A 117 3.90 2.61 -11.53
C ARG A 117 3.54 3.51 -10.34
N LEU A 118 2.69 3.04 -9.44
CA LEU A 118 2.35 3.79 -8.22
C LEU A 118 3.50 3.79 -7.21
N GLU A 119 4.27 2.71 -7.11
CA GLU A 119 5.47 2.66 -6.28
C GLU A 119 6.53 3.64 -6.78
N VAL A 120 6.82 3.64 -8.08
CA VAL A 120 7.75 4.61 -8.68
C VAL A 120 7.27 6.05 -8.47
N TRP A 121 5.99 6.31 -8.66
CA TRP A 121 5.42 7.63 -8.38
C TRP A 121 5.54 8.01 -6.90
N MET A 122 5.27 7.09 -5.98
CA MET A 122 5.38 7.33 -4.54
C MET A 122 6.83 7.66 -4.14
N LEU A 123 7.80 6.90 -4.65
CA LEU A 123 9.23 7.16 -4.44
C LEU A 123 9.63 8.54 -4.94
N SER A 124 9.02 9.02 -6.03
CA SER A 124 9.30 10.35 -6.58
C SER A 124 8.71 11.52 -5.78
N LEU A 125 7.84 11.28 -4.79
CA LEU A 125 7.22 12.34 -4.00
C LEU A 125 8.19 13.00 -3.01
N VAL A 126 9.21 12.26 -2.59
CA VAL A 126 10.14 12.67 -1.54
C VAL A 126 11.54 12.65 -2.15
N PRO A 127 12.30 13.75 -2.07
CA PRO A 127 13.70 13.75 -2.49
C PRO A 127 14.49 12.66 -1.75
N GLU A 128 15.52 12.11 -2.41
CA GLU A 128 16.34 11.03 -1.83
C GLU A 128 16.99 11.48 -0.51
N GLU A 129 17.46 12.72 -0.44
CA GLU A 129 18.06 13.32 0.75
C GLU A 129 17.08 13.50 1.93
N ALA A 130 15.77 13.44 1.67
CA ALA A 130 14.71 13.55 2.68
C ALA A 130 14.06 12.18 2.97
N THR A 131 14.57 11.10 2.38
CA THR A 131 14.06 9.75 2.57
C THR A 131 14.89 9.03 3.64
N VAL A 132 14.27 8.71 4.78
CA VAL A 132 14.91 7.92 5.85
C VAL A 132 14.96 6.45 5.48
N ASN A 133 13.87 5.96 4.88
CA ASN A 133 13.75 4.57 4.48
C ASN A 133 12.71 4.43 3.37
N ALA A 134 12.98 3.57 2.39
CA ALA A 134 12.04 3.16 1.37
C ALA A 134 12.06 1.63 1.28
N VAL A 135 10.92 1.00 1.61
CA VAL A 135 10.82 -0.46 1.72
C VAL A 135 9.52 -0.98 1.13
N ARG A 136 9.59 -2.18 0.55
CA ARG A 136 8.45 -3.02 0.21
C ARG A 136 8.39 -4.20 1.17
N HIS A 137 7.25 -4.40 1.80
CA HIS A 137 6.95 -5.53 2.68
C HIS A 137 5.91 -6.45 2.06
N TYR A 138 6.16 -7.76 2.13
CA TYR A 138 5.23 -8.81 1.72
C TYR A 138 4.59 -9.45 2.96
N ILE A 139 3.43 -8.91 3.34
CA ILE A 139 2.70 -9.27 4.55
C ILE A 139 2.12 -10.68 4.39
N GLY A 140 2.41 -11.55 5.36
CA GLY A 140 2.09 -12.98 5.34
C GLY A 140 3.27 -13.89 4.96
N TYR A 141 4.37 -13.32 4.43
CA TYR A 141 5.59 -14.06 4.06
C TYR A 141 6.84 -13.61 4.82
N ASP A 142 6.71 -12.56 5.65
CA ASP A 142 7.75 -11.96 6.48
C ASP A 142 9.03 -11.66 5.68
N HIS A 143 8.83 -11.03 4.51
CA HIS A 143 9.89 -10.65 3.58
C HIS A 143 9.82 -9.16 3.29
N SER A 144 10.99 -8.52 3.19
CA SER A 144 11.13 -7.08 2.96
C SER A 144 12.25 -6.80 1.98
N GLU A 145 12.08 -5.78 1.15
CA GLU A 145 13.06 -5.33 0.16
C GLU A 145 13.24 -3.81 0.28
N GLU A 146 14.47 -3.36 0.31
CA GLU A 146 14.81 -1.94 0.15
C GLU A 146 14.70 -1.56 -1.34
N PHE A 147 14.26 -0.33 -1.62
CA PHE A 147 14.14 0.19 -2.98
C PHE A 147 15.47 0.70 -3.55
#